data_AF-A0A4Y2V811-F1
#
_entry.id   AF-A0A4Y2V811-F1
#
_cell.length_a   1.000
_cell.length_b   1.000
_cell.length_c   1.000
_cell.angle_alpha   90.00
_cell.angle_beta   90.00
_cell.angle_gamma   90.00
#
_symmetry.space_group_name_H-M   'P 1'
#
loop_
_entity.id
_entity.type
_entity.pdbx_description
1 polymer ?
#
loop_
_entity_poly.entity_id
_entity_poly.type
_entity_poly.pdbx_seq_one_letter_code
_entity_poly.pdbx_strand_id
1 'polypeptide(L)'
;MIRRIVRKNIPDRRLFLMLQLLYYFTFNNQYWYGLLYIWRSIPDPCLSKSEIRLLFGNVISSRRLHSMIEYYKFYIVEETDDMDDEVPRPLQHLCRVAVRSALIRNFQLPYGVCELGMPRLIRDYLNLES
;
A
#
# COMPACT_ATOMS: atom_id res chain seq x y z
N MET A 1 -26.35 22.05 2.57
CA MET A 1 -26.57 21.08 3.68
C MET A 1 -25.60 19.92 3.51
N ILE A 2 -24.32 20.14 3.87
CA ILE A 2 -23.26 19.12 3.76
C ILE A 2 -23.45 18.19 4.96
N ARG A 3 -24.10 17.03 4.70
CA ARG A 3 -24.34 16.04 5.74
C ARG A 3 -23.00 15.54 6.23
N ARG A 4 -22.74 15.88 7.49
CA ARG A 4 -21.80 15.31 8.45
C ARG A 4 -21.74 13.79 8.24
N ILE A 5 -20.90 13.35 7.30
CA ILE A 5 -20.56 11.94 7.13
C ILE A 5 -20.05 11.53 8.49
N VAL A 6 -20.66 10.48 9.02
CA VAL A 6 -20.28 9.81 10.25
C VAL A 6 -18.78 9.53 10.19
N ARG A 7 -17.97 10.47 10.68
CA ARG A 7 -16.58 10.24 11.04
C ARG A 7 -16.64 9.24 12.20
N LYS A 8 -16.70 7.94 11.88
CA LYS A 8 -15.78 7.04 12.59
C LYS A 8 -14.41 7.72 12.48
N ASN A 9 -13.70 7.89 13.58
CA ASN A 9 -12.39 8.53 13.64
C ASN A 9 -11.38 7.71 12.81
N ILE A 10 -11.48 7.78 11.48
CA ILE A 10 -10.51 7.20 10.57
C ILE A 10 -9.24 8.03 10.76
N PRO A 11 -8.11 7.41 11.13
CA PRO A 11 -6.85 8.12 11.30
C PRO A 11 -6.45 8.86 10.02
N ASP A 12 -5.87 10.05 10.14
CA ASP A 12 -5.42 10.85 8.99
C ASP A 12 -4.50 10.06 8.06
N ARG A 13 -3.65 9.20 8.63
CA ARG A 13 -2.78 8.29 7.89
C ARG A 13 -3.56 7.32 7.02
N ARG A 14 -4.63 6.72 7.53
CA ARG A 14 -5.51 5.80 6.78
C ARG A 14 -6.23 6.53 5.66
N LEU A 15 -6.73 7.73 5.95
CA LEU A 15 -7.38 8.58 4.94
C LEU A 15 -6.41 8.94 3.80
N PHE A 16 -5.15 9.24 4.12
CA PHE A 16 -4.14 9.52 3.12
C PHE A 16 -3.88 8.32 2.19
N LEU A 17 -3.76 7.11 2.73
CA LEU A 17 -3.64 5.89 1.91
C LEU A 17 -4.87 5.67 1.01
N MET A 18 -6.07 5.91 1.53
CA MET A 18 -7.29 5.82 0.72
C MET A 18 -7.30 6.84 -0.43
N LEU A 19 -6.84 8.07 -0.18
CA LEU A 19 -6.73 9.10 -1.21
C LEU A 19 -5.69 8.74 -2.27
N GLN A 20 -4.55 8.18 -1.88
CA GLN A 20 -3.55 7.67 -2.82
C GLN A 20 -4.15 6.59 -3.72
N LEU A 21 -4.86 5.62 -3.15
CA LEU A 21 -5.53 4.56 -3.90
C LEU A 21 -6.54 5.15 -4.90
N LEU A 22 -7.41 6.06 -4.46
CA LEU A 22 -8.39 6.70 -5.32
C LEU A 22 -7.72 7.46 -6.48
N TYR A 23 -6.66 8.20 -6.19
CA TYR A 23 -5.93 9.00 -7.16
C TYR A 23 -5.30 8.11 -8.24
N TYR A 24 -4.54 7.08 -7.83
CA TYR A 24 -3.89 6.17 -8.77
C TYR A 24 -4.90 5.38 -9.59
N PHE A 25 -5.96 4.86 -8.97
CA PHE A 25 -7.02 4.16 -9.69
C PHE A 25 -7.72 5.06 -10.72
N THR A 26 -7.90 6.35 -10.42
CA THR A 26 -8.63 7.27 -11.29
C THR A 26 -7.78 7.85 -12.42
N PHE A 27 -6.54 8.22 -12.13
CA PHE A 27 -5.71 9.02 -13.04
C PHE A 27 -4.47 8.28 -13.55
N ASN A 28 -4.03 7.23 -12.86
CA ASN A 28 -2.74 6.58 -13.10
C ASN A 28 -2.83 5.05 -13.19
N ASN A 29 -3.98 4.52 -13.64
CA ASN A 29 -4.22 3.08 -13.71
C ASN A 29 -3.18 2.33 -14.59
N GLN A 30 -2.57 3.02 -15.56
CA GLN A 30 -1.49 2.46 -16.39
C GLN A 30 -0.16 2.26 -15.64
N TYR A 31 0.06 2.96 -14.53
CA TYR A 31 1.32 2.98 -13.78
C TYR A 31 1.11 2.55 -12.33
N TRP A 32 0.44 1.41 -12.15
CA TRP A 32 0.14 0.81 -10.85
C TRP A 32 1.40 0.53 -10.01
N TYR A 33 2.52 0.23 -10.65
CA TYR A 33 3.81 -0.04 -10.00
C TYR A 33 4.30 1.13 -9.14
N GLY A 34 3.91 2.37 -9.46
CA GLY A 34 4.27 3.54 -8.66
C GLY A 34 3.64 3.49 -7.27
N LEU A 35 2.33 3.19 -7.21
CA LEU A 35 1.63 3.00 -5.94
C LEU A 35 2.18 1.79 -5.20
N LEU A 36 2.48 0.71 -5.93
CA LEU A 36 3.08 -0.49 -5.34
C LEU A 36 4.41 -0.17 -4.66
N TYR A 37 5.35 0.51 -5.32
CA TYR A 37 6.65 0.84 -4.72
C TYR A 37 6.55 1.75 -3.50
N ILE A 38 5.62 2.71 -3.52
CA ILE A 38 5.33 3.56 -2.36
C ILE A 38 4.85 2.66 -1.20
N TRP A 39 3.93 1.74 -1.47
CA TRP A 39 3.32 0.91 -0.44
C TRP A 39 4.22 -0.23 0.05
N ARG A 40 5.14 -0.73 -0.78
CA ARG A 40 6.24 -1.63 -0.37
C ARG A 40 7.27 -0.93 0.53
N SER A 41 7.29 0.41 0.57
CA SER A 41 8.25 1.21 1.33
C SER A 41 7.75 1.71 2.68
N ILE A 42 6.49 1.43 3.07
CA ILE A 42 5.89 1.89 4.31
C ILE A 42 5.46 0.72 5.20
N PRO A 43 5.47 0.85 6.54
CA PRO A 43 5.10 -0.23 7.44
C PRO A 43 3.57 -0.36 7.61
N ASP A 44 2.78 0.51 6.98
CA ASP A 44 1.33 0.56 7.16
C ASP A 44 0.65 -0.77 6.76
N PRO A 45 -0.32 -1.25 7.54
CA PRO A 45 -1.13 -2.40 7.17
C PRO A 45 -1.93 -2.14 5.88
N CYS A 46 -2.32 -3.22 5.21
CA CYS A 46 -3.21 -3.11 4.06
C CYS A 46 -4.57 -2.49 4.47
N LEU A 47 -5.23 -1.86 3.50
CA LEU A 47 -6.61 -1.42 3.67
C LEU A 47 -7.53 -2.63 3.56
N SER A 48 -8.48 -2.80 4.46
CA SER A 48 -9.52 -3.81 4.31
C SER A 48 -10.53 -3.41 3.24
N LYS A 49 -11.17 -4.40 2.65
CA LYS A 49 -12.32 -4.20 1.73
C LYS A 49 -13.43 -3.40 2.38
N SER A 50 -13.67 -3.64 3.66
CA SER A 50 -14.66 -2.98 4.50
C SER A 50 -14.35 -1.48 4.67
N GLU A 51 -13.09 -1.12 4.92
CA GLU A 51 -12.62 0.27 4.98
C GLU A 51 -12.83 1.00 3.66
N ILE A 52 -12.47 0.38 2.54
CA ILE A 52 -12.63 0.96 1.20
C ILE A 52 -14.11 1.18 0.89
N ARG A 53 -14.97 0.20 1.19
CA ARG A 53 -16.43 0.31 1.01
C ARG A 53 -17.05 1.38 1.89
N LEU A 54 -16.60 1.48 3.15
CA LEU A 54 -17.11 2.47 4.10
C LEU A 54 -16.88 3.90 3.59
N LEU A 55 -15.69 4.18 3.05
CA LEU A 55 -15.34 5.52 2.60
C LEU A 55 -15.92 5.86 1.23
N PHE A 56 -15.84 4.92 0.28
CA PHE A 56 -16.15 5.21 -1.13
C PHE A 56 -17.53 4.72 -1.59
N GLY A 57 -18.22 3.89 -0.81
CA GLY A 57 -19.51 3.27 -1.19
C GLY A 57 -20.61 4.27 -1.53
N ASN A 58 -20.57 5.46 -0.94
CA ASN A 58 -21.53 6.54 -1.21
C ASN A 58 -20.96 7.62 -2.16
N VAL A 59 -19.70 7.51 -2.56
CA VAL A 59 -18.98 8.53 -3.35
C VAL A 59 -18.88 8.12 -4.82
N ILE A 60 -18.66 6.83 -5.08
CA ILE A 60 -18.51 6.27 -6.42
C ILE A 60 -19.53 5.15 -6.66
N SER A 61 -19.84 4.89 -7.94
CA SER A 61 -20.78 3.82 -8.29
C SER A 61 -20.29 2.44 -7.84
N SER A 62 -21.21 1.54 -7.51
CA SER A 62 -20.88 0.18 -7.05
C SER A 62 -19.99 -0.58 -8.02
N ARG A 63 -20.19 -0.39 -9.33
CA ARG A 63 -19.33 -0.98 -10.38
C ARG A 63 -17.90 -0.45 -10.28
N ARG A 64 -17.73 0.87 -10.14
CA ARG A 64 -16.41 1.51 -10.04
C ARG A 64 -15.70 1.13 -8.75
N LEU A 65 -16.44 1.04 -7.64
CA LEU A 65 -15.94 0.57 -6.34
C LEU A 65 -15.42 -0.86 -6.44
N HIS A 66 -16.19 -1.76 -7.06
CA HIS A 66 -15.77 -3.14 -7.26
C HIS A 66 -14.48 -3.21 -8.07
N SER A 67 -14.39 -2.50 -9.21
CA SER A 67 -13.17 -2.44 -10.01
C SER A 67 -11.96 -1.90 -9.25
N MET A 68 -12.16 -0.93 -8.35
CA MET A 68 -11.08 -0.39 -7.52
C MET A 68 -10.59 -1.39 -6.46
N ILE A 69 -11.50 -2.15 -5.85
CA ILE A 69 -11.16 -3.20 -4.89
C ILE A 69 -10.38 -4.32 -5.59
N GLU A 70 -10.83 -4.76 -6.77
CA GLU A 70 -10.13 -5.78 -7.55
C GLU A 70 -8.75 -5.29 -8.00
N TYR A 71 -8.65 -4.03 -8.47
CA TYR A 71 -7.38 -3.40 -8.82
C TYR A 71 -6.41 -3.39 -7.62
N TYR A 72 -6.90 -2.97 -6.45
CA TYR A 72 -6.11 -2.90 -5.23
C TYR A 72 -5.64 -4.30 -4.79
N LYS A 73 -6.53 -5.28 -4.79
CA LYS A 73 -6.21 -6.68 -4.47
C LYS A 73 -5.13 -7.23 -5.42
N PHE A 74 -5.31 -7.04 -6.73
CA PHE A 74 -4.46 -7.68 -7.73
C PHE A 74 -3.06 -7.04 -7.85
N TYR A 75 -2.97 -5.72 -7.74
CA TYR A 75 -1.71 -5.01 -8.04
C TYR A 75 -0.94 -4.51 -6.81
N ILE A 76 -1.60 -4.34 -5.67
CA ILE A 76 -1.00 -3.69 -4.49
C ILE A 76 -0.87 -4.65 -3.30
N VAL A 77 -1.78 -5.61 -3.18
CA VAL A 77 -1.76 -6.61 -2.11
C VAL A 77 -1.16 -7.90 -2.65
N GLU A 78 0.16 -7.96 -2.67
CA GLU A 78 0.89 -9.11 -3.24
C GLU A 78 1.15 -10.22 -2.22
N GLU A 79 1.22 -9.89 -0.93
CA GLU A 79 1.75 -10.80 0.10
C GLU A 79 0.67 -11.40 1.03
N THR A 80 -0.61 -11.02 0.85
CA THR A 80 -1.73 -11.53 1.66
C THR A 80 -2.93 -11.84 0.77
N ASP A 81 -3.42 -13.07 0.79
CA ASP A 81 -4.57 -13.49 -0.03
C ASP A 81 -5.91 -12.94 0.52
N ASP A 82 -5.91 -12.57 1.80
CA ASP A 82 -7.07 -12.11 2.56
C ASP A 82 -7.16 -10.58 2.63
N MET A 83 -8.29 -10.05 2.17
CA MET A 83 -8.64 -8.62 2.18
C MET A 83 -9.84 -8.29 3.06
N ASP A 84 -10.42 -9.31 3.69
CA ASP A 84 -11.70 -9.18 4.38
C ASP A 84 -11.53 -8.50 5.76
N ASP A 85 -10.37 -8.69 6.41
CA ASP A 85 -10.00 -8.06 7.68
C ASP A 85 -8.80 -7.10 7.58
N GLU A 86 -8.56 -6.33 8.63
CA GLU A 86 -7.36 -5.50 8.76
C GLU A 86 -6.15 -6.40 9.00
N VAL A 87 -5.53 -6.89 7.91
CA VAL A 87 -4.41 -7.83 8.00
C VAL A 87 -3.09 -7.08 8.21
N PRO A 88 -2.32 -7.40 9.27
CA PRO A 88 -0.98 -6.86 9.44
C PRO A 88 -0.07 -7.29 8.28
N ARG A 89 0.92 -6.46 7.95
CA ARG A 89 1.92 -6.82 6.93
C ARG A 89 2.70 -8.08 7.36
N PRO A 90 3.08 -8.95 6.43
CA PRO A 90 3.97 -10.06 6.72
C PRO A 90 5.29 -9.59 7.33
N LEU A 91 5.89 -10.44 8.16
CA LEU A 91 7.17 -10.12 8.81
C LEU A 91 8.25 -9.76 7.79
N GLN A 92 8.26 -10.42 6.63
CA GLN A 92 9.22 -10.15 5.56
C GLN A 92 9.13 -8.70 5.06
N HIS A 93 7.91 -8.17 4.88
CA HIS A 93 7.68 -6.77 4.52
C HIS A 93 8.16 -5.81 5.60
N LEU A 94 7.85 -6.10 6.85
CA LEU A 94 8.31 -5.28 7.98
C LEU A 94 9.84 -5.26 8.06
N CYS A 95 10.51 -6.39 7.83
CA CYS A 95 11.96 -6.48 7.71
C CYS A 95 12.49 -5.64 6.54
N ARG A 96 11.87 -5.70 5.36
CA ARG A 96 12.24 -4.85 4.21
C ARG A 96 12.17 -3.37 4.55
N VAL A 97 11.07 -2.93 5.14
CA VAL A 97 10.90 -1.53 5.55
C VAL A 97 11.93 -1.14 6.60
N ALA A 98 12.22 -2.00 7.58
CA ALA A 98 13.21 -1.74 8.61
C ALA A 98 14.64 -1.60 8.05
N VAL A 99 15.06 -2.53 7.18
CA VAL A 99 16.38 -2.50 6.52
C VAL A 99 16.51 -1.26 5.64
N ARG A 100 15.51 -0.99 4.79
CA ARG A 100 15.49 0.21 3.94
C ARG A 100 15.51 1.50 4.78
N SER A 101 14.80 1.52 5.91
CA SER A 101 14.81 2.65 6.85
C SER A 101 16.18 2.87 7.48
N ALA A 102 16.94 1.80 7.76
CA ALA A 102 18.32 1.92 8.23
C ALA A 102 19.25 2.47 7.13
N LEU A 103 19.11 1.99 5.89
CA LEU A 103 19.91 2.43 4.76
C LEU A 103 19.63 3.89 4.38
N ILE A 104 18.36 4.31 4.32
CA ILE A 104 18.00 5.70 3.97
C ILE A 104 18.53 6.70 5.01
N ARG A 105 18.50 6.34 6.31
CA ARG A 105 19.06 7.18 7.40
C ARG A 105 20.57 7.40 7.26
N ASN A 106 21.25 6.52 6.54
CA ASN A 106 22.69 6.61 6.27
C ASN A 106 22.98 7.03 4.81
N PHE A 107 21.97 7.53 4.07
CA PHE A 107 22.08 7.92 2.66
C PHE A 107 22.61 6.81 1.75
N GLN A 108 22.37 5.56 2.12
CA GLN A 108 22.88 4.40 1.41
C GLN A 108 21.92 3.89 0.34
N LEU A 109 20.65 4.30 0.31
CA LEU A 109 19.75 3.90 -0.77
C LEU A 109 19.97 4.74 -2.05
N PRO A 110 19.88 4.12 -3.25
CA PRO A 110 19.51 2.72 -3.50
C PRO A 110 20.70 1.72 -3.44
N TYR A 111 21.94 2.20 -3.53
CA TYR A 111 23.09 1.35 -3.87
C TYR A 111 23.60 0.45 -2.73
N GLY A 112 23.42 0.87 -1.48
CA GLY A 112 23.94 0.18 -0.29
C GLY A 112 23.25 -1.14 0.04
N VAL A 113 22.18 -1.52 -0.66
CA VAL A 113 21.63 -2.88 -0.58
C VAL A 113 22.64 -3.91 -1.10
N CYS A 114 23.42 -3.56 -2.12
CA CYS A 114 24.44 -4.43 -2.70
C CYS A 114 25.59 -4.73 -1.73
N GLU A 115 25.89 -3.78 -0.85
CA GLU A 115 27.00 -3.86 0.12
C GLU A 115 26.68 -4.74 1.33
N LEU A 116 25.42 -5.18 1.51
CA LEU A 116 25.01 -6.01 2.65
C LEU A 116 25.46 -7.47 2.58
N GLY A 117 26.09 -7.91 1.48
CA GLY A 117 26.53 -9.30 1.31
C GLY A 117 25.41 -10.34 1.23
N MET A 118 24.17 -9.90 0.98
CA MET A 118 22.98 -10.77 0.97
C MET A 118 22.81 -11.52 -0.36
N PRO A 119 22.14 -12.69 -0.36
CA PRO A 119 21.73 -13.38 -1.59
C PRO A 119 20.92 -12.48 -2.53
N ARG A 120 21.05 -12.72 -3.85
CA ARG A 120 20.39 -11.90 -4.89
C ARG A 120 18.88 -11.74 -4.65
N LEU A 121 18.18 -12.84 -4.35
CA LEU A 121 16.74 -12.81 -4.08
C LEU A 121 16.34 -11.83 -2.96
N ILE A 122 17.15 -11.75 -1.90
CA ILE A 122 16.90 -10.83 -0.79
C ILE A 122 17.20 -9.39 -1.21
N ARG A 123 18.23 -9.16 -2.04
CA ARG A 123 18.54 -7.81 -2.55
C ARG A 123 17.44 -7.30 -3.47
N ASP A 124 16.96 -8.13 -4.39
CA ASP A 124 15.89 -7.78 -5.33
C ASP A 124 14.60 -7.44 -4.52
N TYR A 125 14.29 -8.22 -3.49
CA TYR A 125 13.20 -7.92 -2.55
C TYR A 125 13.40 -6.60 -1.79
N LEU A 126 14.60 -6.35 -1.27
CA LEU A 126 14.94 -5.09 -0.58
C LEU A 126 14.92 -3.88 -1.53
N ASN A 127 15.16 -4.07 -2.83
CA ASN A 127 15.06 -3.05 -3.87
C ASN A 127 13.63 -2.80 -4.35
N LEU A 128 12.64 -3.42 -3.71
CA LEU A 128 11.23 -3.34 -4.07
C LEU A 128 10.92 -3.99 -5.42
N GLU A 129 11.75 -4.91 -5.94
CA GLU A 129 11.54 -5.55 -7.24
C GLU A 129 10.66 -6.81 -7.13
N SER A 130 10.58 -7.39 -5.92
CA SER A 130 9.71 -8.53 -5.58
C SER A 130 8.95 -8.29 -4.30
#